data_AF-A0A1F9M8H7-F1
#
_entry.id   AF-A0A1F9M8H7-F1
#
_cell.length_a   1.000
_cell.length_b   1.000
_cell.length_c   1.000
_cell.angle_alpha   90.00
_cell.angle_beta   90.00
_cell.angle_gamma   90.00
#
_symmetry.space_group_name_H-M   'P 1'
#
loop_
_entity.id
_entity.type
_entity.pdbx_description
1 polymer ?
#
loop_
_entity_poly.entity_id
_entity_poly.type
_entity_poly.pdbx_seq_one_letter_code
_entity_poly.pdbx_strand_id
1 'polypeptide(L)'
;MAHLKFGTPTNEYYEMVRSKTAPGQPIDLIPTVRPYDDPGVEQVYYRFRKIYSTIVHKTHMVFNLDDAQLQRFEELFIQPEWLQTPHRVGYDQKLSANPFVAFEQIPPRSRYRFLLDNVLYSIGTFIQGPVCKGQIALNVIDDHFWVMFMDPDHDLSIQYPGFLKLYSDKLRMPIEQGSNQQIVSTLTDEYGKAAVEFYRARQDYYASHNYAGLGYEFIWKGNRASDAPVLTIYRHFDSASVHKGVLGNLPKTIWVLDYPLLERIYYALVAGFDVYGTAGHHLALRLYMDALRVEGESSFLNFLPPENRQELMQSWYIGVELKKMHYYPSTLPAKIPFATGEPKREFMEYLVNKHLLPATEIMFDPINYLSAGVAYPRMPEKYATRDDYLRAFTSLFQPGTPFFSLFNEHNANLAYVRIRLKNGKDIAGSIVINRWHDNVAFLLNEDGRLNPAKDSADFIPGLIGSYPNYFIDVREEDLPDFFDLLGNFKSSPQSMERLAKYGINRADDRLWDAYDWFQQRFYEDEPVRGGLFDLNRYYYNAQ
;
A
#
# COMPACT_ATOMS: atom_id res chain seq x y z
N MET A 1 6.72 15.00 -5.46
CA MET A 1 5.82 13.85 -5.18
C MET A 1 4.49 14.35 -4.64
N ALA A 2 4.49 15.12 -3.56
CA ALA A 2 3.29 15.81 -3.11
C ALA A 2 2.92 16.93 -4.10
N HIS A 3 1.74 16.86 -4.71
CA HIS A 3 1.14 17.92 -5.48
C HIS A 3 -0.02 18.51 -4.66
N LEU A 4 0.18 19.71 -4.15
CA LEU A 4 -0.81 20.42 -3.34
C LEU A 4 -1.87 21.01 -4.27
N LYS A 5 -3.14 20.68 -4.02
CA LYS A 5 -4.28 21.25 -4.74
C LYS A 5 -5.11 22.11 -3.78
N PHE A 6 -5.24 23.39 -4.09
CA PHE A 6 -6.16 24.27 -3.37
C PHE A 6 -7.62 24.03 -3.81
N GLY A 7 -8.59 24.46 -2.98
CA GLY A 7 -10.03 24.38 -3.21
C GLY A 7 -10.56 25.24 -4.39
N THR A 8 -9.79 25.36 -5.47
CA THR A 8 -10.16 26.05 -6.71
C THR A 8 -10.78 25.07 -7.72
N PRO A 9 -11.60 25.56 -8.67
CA PRO A 9 -12.19 24.73 -9.72
C PRO A 9 -11.15 24.27 -10.76
N THR A 10 -9.94 24.85 -10.75
CA THR A 10 -8.87 24.49 -11.65
C THR A 10 -8.03 23.34 -11.09
N ASN A 11 -7.54 22.47 -11.98
CA ASN A 11 -6.56 21.44 -11.64
C ASN A 11 -5.14 22.00 -11.68
N GLU A 12 -4.92 23.06 -10.90
CA GLU A 12 -3.60 23.64 -10.69
C GLU A 12 -2.96 23.06 -9.43
N TYR A 13 -1.69 22.67 -9.58
CA TYR A 13 -0.94 22.02 -8.52
C TYR A 13 0.25 22.85 -8.10
N TYR A 14 0.58 22.74 -6.83
CA TYR A 14 1.66 23.48 -6.19
C TYR A 14 2.54 22.52 -5.42
N GLU A 15 3.78 22.92 -5.19
CA GLU A 15 4.65 22.30 -4.21
C GLU A 15 4.95 23.30 -3.09
N MET A 16 5.18 22.81 -1.88
CA MET A 16 5.69 23.61 -0.78
C MET A 16 7.22 23.49 -0.75
N VAL A 17 7.89 24.63 -0.84
CA VAL A 17 9.36 24.72 -0.81
C VAL A 17 9.83 25.54 0.38
N ARG A 18 11.04 25.24 0.88
CA ARG A 18 11.76 26.10 1.82
C ARG A 18 12.54 27.15 1.03
N SER A 19 12.44 28.42 1.42
CA SER A 19 13.10 29.54 0.76
C SER A 19 13.84 30.45 1.73
N LYS A 20 14.96 31.03 1.28
CA LYS A 20 15.73 32.06 2.00
C LYS A 20 15.04 33.43 1.96
N THR A 21 14.12 33.65 1.02
CA THR A 21 13.47 34.94 0.77
C THR A 21 11.99 34.94 1.15
N ALA A 22 11.53 36.06 1.72
CA ALA A 22 10.16 36.28 2.14
C ALA A 22 9.17 36.46 0.96
N PRO A 23 7.85 36.33 1.20
CA PRO A 23 6.82 36.72 0.23
C PRO A 23 7.04 38.12 -0.36
N GLY A 24 6.75 38.29 -1.65
CA GLY A 24 7.04 39.52 -2.40
C GLY A 24 8.40 39.55 -3.10
N GLN A 25 9.30 38.60 -2.78
CA GLN A 25 10.56 38.38 -3.50
C GLN A 25 10.54 37.06 -4.29
N PRO A 26 11.36 36.94 -5.36
CA PRO A 26 11.58 35.68 -6.05
C PRO A 26 12.03 34.58 -5.08
N ILE A 27 11.56 33.35 -5.30
CA ILE A 27 11.91 32.20 -4.46
C ILE A 27 13.41 31.88 -4.63
N ASP A 28 14.16 32.01 -3.55
CA ASP A 28 15.52 31.47 -3.42
C ASP A 28 15.45 30.13 -2.67
N LEU A 29 15.59 29.01 -3.39
CA LEU A 29 15.29 27.66 -2.89
C LEU A 29 16.35 27.17 -1.89
N ILE A 30 15.91 26.45 -0.86
CA ILE A 30 16.76 25.67 0.06
C ILE A 30 16.60 24.18 -0.28
N PRO A 31 17.50 23.58 -1.10
CA PRO A 31 17.34 22.25 -1.65
C PRO A 31 18.03 21.18 -0.80
N THR A 32 17.60 20.99 0.43
CA THR A 32 18.11 19.87 1.23
C THR A 32 17.59 18.52 0.72
N VAL A 33 18.30 17.45 1.09
CA VAL A 33 17.90 16.08 0.74
C VAL A 33 16.61 15.69 1.48
N ARG A 34 16.55 15.97 2.78
CA ARG A 34 15.40 15.66 3.64
C ARG A 34 14.70 16.93 4.12
N PRO A 35 13.38 16.88 4.40
CA PRO A 35 12.63 18.03 4.89
C PRO A 35 13.10 18.51 6.28
N TYR A 36 13.74 17.63 7.05
CA TYR A 36 14.23 17.91 8.40
C TYR A 36 15.74 18.15 8.47
N ASP A 37 16.46 18.18 7.34
CA ASP A 37 17.88 18.58 7.34
C ASP A 37 18.01 20.08 7.63
N ASP A 38 19.17 20.46 8.20
CA ASP A 38 19.53 21.86 8.49
C ASP A 38 19.43 22.72 7.21
N PRO A 39 18.63 23.80 7.22
CA PRO A 39 18.47 24.67 6.06
C PRO A 39 19.70 25.55 5.76
N GLY A 40 20.68 25.62 6.67
CA GLY A 40 21.90 26.43 6.53
C GLY A 40 21.66 27.94 6.62
N VAL A 41 20.49 28.36 7.11
CA VAL A 41 20.10 29.77 7.28
C VAL A 41 19.29 29.94 8.57
N GLU A 42 19.37 31.12 9.17
CA GLU A 42 18.65 31.42 10.42
C GLU A 42 17.12 31.47 10.25
N GLN A 43 16.65 31.96 9.11
CA GLN A 43 15.23 32.13 8.82
C GLN A 43 14.86 31.41 7.53
N VAL A 44 13.86 30.53 7.64
CA VAL A 44 13.23 29.84 6.51
C VAL A 44 11.85 30.42 6.27
N TYR A 45 11.47 30.55 5.01
CA TYR A 45 10.10 30.83 4.58
C TYR A 45 9.56 29.62 3.82
N TYR A 46 8.45 29.05 4.27
CA TYR A 46 7.70 28.07 3.47
C TYR A 46 6.90 28.82 2.40
N ARG A 47 7.08 28.43 1.14
CA ARG A 47 6.49 29.11 -0.02
C ARG A 47 5.82 28.09 -0.93
N PHE A 48 4.67 28.45 -1.50
CA PHE A 48 4.04 27.66 -2.54
C PHE A 48 4.57 28.07 -3.91
N ARG A 49 5.01 27.08 -4.69
CA ARG A 49 5.44 27.26 -6.09
C ARG A 49 4.52 26.45 -6.99
N LYS A 50 3.95 27.09 -8.02
CA LYS A 50 3.11 26.42 -9.01
C LYS A 50 3.93 25.44 -9.84
N ILE A 51 3.38 24.27 -10.11
CA ILE A 51 3.98 23.23 -10.94
C ILE A 51 3.54 23.46 -12.39
N TYR A 52 4.51 23.59 -13.30
CA TYR A 52 4.28 23.75 -14.73
C TYR A 52 4.75 22.54 -15.56
N SER A 53 5.40 21.56 -14.92
CA SER A 53 5.86 20.35 -15.60
C SER A 53 4.70 19.44 -15.96
N THR A 54 4.90 18.64 -17.00
CA THR A 54 4.01 17.52 -17.31
C THR A 54 3.86 16.60 -16.10
N ILE A 55 2.62 16.27 -15.77
CA ILE A 55 2.29 15.41 -14.63
C ILE A 55 2.24 13.97 -15.11
N VAL A 56 3.08 13.12 -14.51
CA VAL A 56 3.07 11.67 -14.69
C VAL A 56 2.40 11.03 -13.47
N HIS A 57 1.56 10.02 -13.69
CA HIS A 57 0.73 9.44 -12.62
C HIS A 57 1.59 8.92 -11.45
N LYS A 58 2.74 8.28 -11.75
CA LYS A 58 3.62 7.69 -10.72
C LYS A 58 4.04 8.67 -9.62
N THR A 59 4.29 9.93 -9.96
CA THR A 59 4.80 10.93 -9.00
C THR A 59 3.76 11.97 -8.63
N HIS A 60 2.50 11.76 -9.04
CA HIS A 60 1.38 12.66 -8.81
C HIS A 60 0.52 12.20 -7.62
N MET A 61 0.95 12.54 -6.42
CA MET A 61 0.16 12.27 -5.22
C MET A 61 -0.47 13.57 -4.75
N VAL A 62 -1.78 13.68 -4.91
CA VAL A 62 -2.50 14.92 -4.61
C VAL A 62 -2.81 15.01 -3.12
N PHE A 63 -2.40 16.11 -2.51
CA PHE A 63 -2.82 16.50 -1.16
C PHE A 63 -3.71 17.72 -1.27
N ASN A 64 -4.97 17.59 -0.87
CA ASN A 64 -5.91 18.70 -0.91
C ASN A 64 -5.62 19.66 0.24
N LEU A 65 -5.55 20.95 -0.06
CA LEU A 65 -5.30 22.02 0.89
C LEU A 65 -6.38 23.09 0.72
N ASP A 66 -7.57 22.79 1.27
CA ASP A 66 -8.73 23.68 1.27
C ASP A 66 -9.04 24.19 2.69
N ASP A 67 -10.11 24.98 2.82
CA ASP A 67 -10.51 25.57 4.09
C ASP A 67 -10.90 24.50 5.13
N ALA A 68 -11.47 23.37 4.69
CA ALA A 68 -11.78 22.25 5.57
C ALA A 68 -10.51 21.59 6.10
N GLN A 69 -9.48 21.46 5.25
CA GLN A 69 -8.18 20.94 5.65
C GLN A 69 -7.46 21.89 6.62
N LEU A 70 -7.56 23.20 6.41
CA LEU A 70 -7.02 24.21 7.34
C LEU A 70 -7.71 24.14 8.70
N GLN A 71 -9.06 24.13 8.73
CA GLN A 71 -9.82 23.96 9.96
C GLN A 71 -9.41 22.68 10.69
N ARG A 72 -9.21 21.58 9.94
CA ARG A 72 -8.76 20.32 10.52
C ARG A 72 -7.36 20.41 11.15
N PHE A 73 -6.45 21.20 10.59
CA PHE A 73 -5.14 21.43 11.21
C PHE A 73 -5.26 22.23 12.50
N GLU A 74 -6.15 23.22 12.56
CA GLU A 74 -6.43 23.96 13.79
C GLU A 74 -6.98 23.04 14.88
N GLU A 75 -7.98 22.21 14.55
CA GLU A 75 -8.57 21.22 15.47
C GLU A 75 -7.54 20.22 16.01
N LEU A 76 -6.58 19.80 15.19
CA LEU A 76 -5.60 18.79 15.60
C LEU A 76 -4.40 19.40 16.31
N PHE A 77 -3.88 20.54 15.86
CA PHE A 77 -2.55 21.01 16.28
C PHE A 77 -2.57 22.33 17.05
N ILE A 78 -3.63 23.13 16.96
CA ILE A 78 -3.69 24.46 17.59
C ILE A 78 -4.64 24.49 18.79
N GLN A 79 -5.84 23.93 18.64
CA GLN A 79 -6.86 23.94 19.68
C GLN A 79 -6.56 23.02 20.87
N PRO A 80 -5.98 21.81 20.69
CA PRO A 80 -5.71 20.93 21.81
C PRO A 80 -4.60 21.48 22.71
N GLU A 81 -4.71 21.23 24.01
CA GLU A 81 -3.62 21.49 24.94
C GLU A 81 -2.47 20.51 24.69
N TRP A 82 -1.25 21.04 24.58
CA TRP A 82 -0.05 20.23 24.41
C TRP A 82 0.47 19.78 25.78
N LEU A 83 1.01 18.55 25.85
CA LEU A 83 1.53 17.97 27.10
C LEU A 83 2.76 18.72 27.66
N GLN A 84 3.40 19.55 26.83
CA GLN A 84 4.53 20.38 27.21
C GLN A 84 4.51 21.72 26.43
N THR A 85 5.17 22.73 26.98
CA THR A 85 5.29 24.05 26.34
C THR A 85 5.99 23.95 24.99
N PRO A 86 5.38 24.47 23.90
CA PRO A 86 5.99 24.43 22.59
C PRO A 86 7.33 25.17 22.53
N HIS A 87 8.32 24.57 21.85
CA HIS A 87 9.66 25.15 21.67
C HIS A 87 10.26 24.75 20.30
N ARG A 88 11.26 25.51 19.84
CA ARG A 88 11.94 25.19 18.58
C ARG A 88 12.79 23.93 18.73
N VAL A 89 12.73 23.07 17.73
CA VAL A 89 13.51 21.84 17.62
C VAL A 89 14.69 22.11 16.69
N GLY A 90 15.88 21.67 17.08
CA GLY A 90 17.09 21.81 16.28
C GLY A 90 17.18 20.81 15.12
N TYR A 91 18.21 20.96 14.30
CA TYR A 91 18.50 20.11 13.14
C TYR A 91 19.66 19.13 13.36
N ASP A 92 19.97 18.81 14.63
CA ASP A 92 20.95 17.75 14.93
C ASP A 92 20.53 16.45 14.25
N GLN A 93 21.46 15.83 13.52
CA GLN A 93 21.17 14.73 12.62
C GLN A 93 20.46 13.55 13.31
N LYS A 94 20.88 13.20 14.53
CA LYS A 94 20.28 12.07 15.27
C LYS A 94 18.92 12.46 15.85
N LEU A 95 18.83 13.68 16.40
CA LEU A 95 17.57 14.21 16.94
C LEU A 95 16.50 14.28 15.85
N SER A 96 16.80 14.93 14.72
CA SER A 96 15.84 15.21 13.64
C SER A 96 15.36 13.95 12.91
N ALA A 97 16.15 12.88 12.95
CA ALA A 97 15.82 11.59 12.34
C ALA A 97 14.84 10.75 13.18
N ASN A 98 14.65 11.03 14.47
CA ASN A 98 13.71 10.31 15.32
C ASN A 98 12.48 11.19 15.64
N PRO A 99 11.33 10.96 14.97
CA PRO A 99 10.14 11.80 15.11
C PRO A 99 9.47 11.67 16.49
N PHE A 100 9.75 10.61 17.25
CA PHE A 100 9.22 10.45 18.61
C PHE A 100 9.99 11.28 19.63
N VAL A 101 11.21 11.71 19.29
CA VAL A 101 12.02 12.62 20.10
C VAL A 101 11.87 14.06 19.59
N ALA A 102 12.09 14.28 18.29
CA ALA A 102 12.02 15.62 17.69
C ALA A 102 10.66 16.28 17.90
N PHE A 103 9.57 15.53 17.77
CA PHE A 103 8.21 16.05 17.84
C PHE A 103 7.46 15.58 19.09
N GLU A 104 8.16 15.22 20.17
CA GLU A 104 7.58 14.79 21.44
C GLU A 104 6.54 15.80 21.98
N GLN A 105 6.73 17.09 21.70
CA GLN A 105 5.83 18.17 22.14
C GLN A 105 4.44 18.12 21.50
N ILE A 106 4.31 17.55 20.30
CA ILE A 106 3.04 17.47 19.60
C ILE A 106 2.27 16.26 20.15
N PRO A 107 1.00 16.43 20.60
CA PRO A 107 0.20 15.33 21.13
C PRO A 107 0.16 14.12 20.16
N PRO A 108 0.51 12.90 20.60
CA PRO A 108 0.45 11.69 19.78
C PRO A 108 -0.91 11.47 19.13
N ARG A 109 -2.00 11.75 19.86
CA ARG A 109 -3.37 11.64 19.35
C ARG A 109 -3.62 12.53 18.13
N SER A 110 -3.08 13.76 18.14
CA SER A 110 -3.21 14.71 17.03
C SER A 110 -2.46 14.23 15.80
N ARG A 111 -1.22 13.75 15.99
CA ARG A 111 -0.38 13.19 14.92
C ARG A 111 -1.02 11.97 14.29
N TYR A 112 -1.51 11.04 15.11
CA TYR A 112 -2.12 9.83 14.58
C TYR A 112 -3.42 10.12 13.83
N ARG A 113 -4.29 10.99 14.36
CA ARG A 113 -5.51 11.41 13.65
C ARG A 113 -5.18 12.10 12.32
N PHE A 114 -4.16 12.93 12.25
CA PHE A 114 -3.70 13.51 10.99
C PHE A 114 -3.26 12.42 10.00
N LEU A 115 -2.52 11.40 10.46
CA LEU A 115 -2.12 10.27 9.62
C LEU A 115 -3.32 9.45 9.15
N LEU A 116 -4.31 9.19 10.02
CA LEU A 116 -5.53 8.45 9.68
C LEU A 116 -6.42 9.23 8.68
N ASP A 117 -6.62 10.52 8.92
CA ASP A 117 -7.38 11.40 8.02
C ASP A 117 -6.80 11.41 6.60
N ASN A 118 -5.49 11.15 6.47
CA ASN A 118 -4.74 11.18 5.22
C ASN A 118 -4.15 9.83 4.84
N VAL A 119 -4.67 8.72 5.38
CA VAL A 119 -3.93 7.45 5.36
C VAL A 119 -3.75 6.88 3.95
N LEU A 120 -4.74 7.06 3.06
CA LEU A 120 -4.59 6.68 1.66
C LEU A 120 -3.44 7.45 0.99
N TYR A 121 -3.31 8.74 1.27
CA TYR A 121 -2.22 9.56 0.78
C TYR A 121 -0.88 9.13 1.40
N SER A 122 -0.81 9.01 2.73
CA SER A 122 0.43 8.65 3.45
C SER A 122 0.95 7.27 3.03
N ILE A 123 0.07 6.26 2.96
CA ILE A 123 0.44 4.91 2.51
C ILE A 123 0.81 4.94 1.01
N GLY A 124 0.04 5.68 0.20
CA GLY A 124 0.36 5.93 -1.20
C GLY A 124 1.77 6.50 -1.39
N THR A 125 2.19 7.44 -0.54
CA THR A 125 3.52 8.08 -0.68
C THR A 125 4.71 7.15 -0.53
N PHE A 126 4.59 6.07 0.25
CA PHE A 126 5.65 5.07 0.31
C PHE A 126 5.43 3.97 -0.74
N ILE A 127 4.22 3.41 -0.88
CA ILE A 127 3.95 2.29 -1.81
C ILE A 127 4.16 2.70 -3.27
N GLN A 128 3.71 3.90 -3.64
CA GLN A 128 3.88 4.44 -4.99
C GLN A 128 5.14 5.29 -5.11
N GLY A 129 5.82 5.59 -4.00
CA GLY A 129 7.00 6.45 -3.98
C GLY A 129 8.27 5.82 -4.61
N PRO A 130 9.34 6.62 -4.74
CA PRO A 130 10.66 6.20 -5.19
C PRO A 130 11.29 5.11 -4.33
N VAL A 131 10.87 5.00 -3.06
CA VAL A 131 11.32 3.92 -2.18
C VAL A 131 10.96 2.55 -2.73
N CYS A 132 9.83 2.42 -3.41
CA CYS A 132 9.39 1.21 -4.09
C CYS A 132 9.92 1.13 -5.53
N LYS A 133 11.12 1.67 -5.81
CA LYS A 133 11.80 1.52 -7.11
C LYS A 133 12.76 0.34 -7.06
N GLY A 134 12.39 -0.74 -7.76
CA GLY A 134 13.23 -1.93 -7.91
C GLY A 134 12.93 -3.03 -6.88
N GLN A 135 13.41 -4.25 -7.17
CA GLN A 135 13.04 -5.45 -6.43
C GLN A 135 13.51 -5.47 -4.97
N ILE A 136 14.68 -4.92 -4.65
CA ILE A 136 15.22 -4.96 -3.27
C ILE A 136 14.21 -4.34 -2.28
N ALA A 137 13.54 -3.26 -2.68
CA ALA A 137 12.55 -2.59 -1.84
C ALA A 137 11.22 -3.34 -1.75
N LEU A 138 10.81 -4.01 -2.82
CA LEU A 138 9.49 -4.66 -2.92
C LEU A 138 9.49 -6.14 -2.54
N ASN A 139 10.65 -6.79 -2.47
CA ASN A 139 10.85 -8.17 -1.98
C ASN A 139 10.60 -8.32 -0.47
N VAL A 140 9.85 -7.40 0.16
CA VAL A 140 9.44 -7.44 1.57
C VAL A 140 7.92 -7.53 1.73
N ILE A 141 7.16 -7.53 0.63
CA ILE A 141 5.69 -7.58 0.65
C ILE A 141 5.18 -8.60 -0.36
N ASP A 142 4.04 -9.24 -0.05
CA ASP A 142 3.32 -10.09 -1.00
C ASP A 142 2.69 -9.25 -2.12
N ASP A 143 2.28 -9.91 -3.23
CA ASP A 143 1.70 -9.20 -4.38
C ASP A 143 0.32 -8.58 -4.06
N HIS A 144 -0.37 -9.09 -3.05
CA HIS A 144 -1.67 -8.61 -2.58
C HIS A 144 -1.82 -8.78 -1.07
N PHE A 145 -2.09 -7.68 -0.37
CA PHE A 145 -2.39 -7.69 1.07
C PHE A 145 -3.29 -6.52 1.48
N TRP A 146 -3.93 -6.68 2.63
CA TRP A 146 -4.77 -5.63 3.23
C TRP A 146 -4.08 -5.00 4.43
N VAL A 147 -4.26 -3.70 4.59
CA VAL A 147 -3.78 -2.93 5.73
C VAL A 147 -4.96 -2.26 6.42
N MET A 148 -5.01 -2.36 7.74
CA MET A 148 -5.96 -1.66 8.59
C MET A 148 -5.24 -1.00 9.77
N PHE A 149 -5.97 -0.21 10.54
CA PHE A 149 -5.37 0.70 11.52
C PHE A 149 -5.97 0.50 12.90
N MET A 150 -5.14 0.59 13.96
CA MET A 150 -5.62 0.59 15.34
C MET A 150 -6.47 1.83 15.58
N ASP A 151 -7.58 1.71 16.31
CA ASP A 151 -8.37 2.86 16.70
C ASP A 151 -7.59 3.73 17.71
N PRO A 152 -7.51 5.07 17.53
CA PRO A 152 -6.79 5.95 18.44
C PRO A 152 -7.26 5.87 19.91
N ASP A 153 -8.52 5.49 20.17
CA ASP A 153 -9.03 5.28 21.53
C ASP A 153 -8.55 3.99 22.17
N HIS A 154 -8.02 3.05 21.38
CA HIS A 154 -7.54 1.75 21.82
C HIS A 154 -6.02 1.58 21.66
N ASP A 155 -5.33 2.56 21.10
CA ASP A 155 -3.88 2.57 20.99
C ASP A 155 -3.22 2.97 22.32
N LEU A 156 -2.55 2.02 22.97
CA LEU A 156 -1.91 2.25 24.27
C LEU A 156 -0.77 3.28 24.20
N SER A 157 -0.13 3.47 23.05
CA SER A 157 0.90 4.50 22.87
C SER A 157 0.32 5.92 22.86
N ILE A 158 -0.98 6.04 22.57
CA ILE A 158 -1.73 7.30 22.62
C ILE A 158 -2.32 7.52 24.00
N GLN A 159 -2.88 6.47 24.62
CA GLN A 159 -3.43 6.56 25.98
C GLN A 159 -2.34 6.83 27.02
N TYR A 160 -1.17 6.21 26.84
CA TYR A 160 -0.04 6.28 27.75
C TYR A 160 1.25 6.69 27.00
N PRO A 161 1.37 7.96 26.57
CA PRO A 161 2.47 8.41 25.72
C PRO A 161 3.85 8.33 26.37
N GLY A 162 3.91 8.18 27.71
CA GLY A 162 5.15 7.85 28.43
C GLY A 162 5.81 6.55 27.94
N PHE A 163 5.04 5.62 27.36
CA PHE A 163 5.57 4.41 26.73
C PHE A 163 6.51 4.74 25.56
N LEU A 164 6.13 5.69 24.69
CA LEU A 164 6.98 6.12 23.56
C LEU A 164 8.28 6.76 24.03
N LYS A 165 8.20 7.56 25.11
CA LYS A 165 9.36 8.19 25.74
C LYS A 165 10.30 7.15 26.36
N LEU A 166 9.76 6.17 27.08
CA LEU A 166 10.53 5.11 27.73
C LEU A 166 11.34 4.28 26.72
N TYR A 167 10.79 4.08 25.51
CA TYR A 167 11.41 3.29 24.46
C TYR A 167 11.95 4.13 23.28
N SER A 168 12.20 5.42 23.46
CA SER A 168 12.65 6.32 22.38
C SER A 168 13.93 5.83 21.69
N ASP A 169 14.84 5.23 22.44
CA ASP A 169 16.09 4.65 21.93
C ASP A 169 15.86 3.41 21.04
N LYS A 170 14.70 2.75 21.18
CA LYS A 170 14.29 1.60 20.38
C LYS A 170 13.44 1.99 19.17
N LEU A 171 12.96 3.24 19.13
CA LEU A 171 12.24 3.85 18.02
C LEU A 171 13.17 4.54 17.00
N ARG A 172 14.49 4.37 17.15
CA ARG A 172 15.49 4.85 16.18
C ARG A 172 15.33 4.15 14.84
N MET A 173 15.71 4.85 13.78
CA MET A 173 15.57 4.41 12.39
C MET A 173 16.91 4.57 11.65
N PRO A 174 17.20 3.74 10.64
CA PRO A 174 18.45 3.83 9.87
C PRO A 174 18.72 5.22 9.26
N ILE A 175 17.66 5.99 8.98
CA ILE A 175 17.72 7.33 8.38
C ILE A 175 18.56 8.32 9.19
N GLU A 176 18.84 8.06 10.49
CA GLU A 176 19.73 8.90 11.30
C GLU A 176 21.19 8.88 10.82
N GLN A 177 21.62 7.84 10.08
CA GLN A 177 22.98 7.77 9.51
C GLN A 177 23.11 8.61 8.23
N GLY A 178 22.00 9.19 7.73
CA GLY A 178 21.98 9.93 6.48
C GLY A 178 22.21 9.04 5.26
N SER A 179 22.53 9.65 4.11
CA SER A 179 22.54 8.96 2.82
C SER A 179 23.82 8.15 2.54
N ASN A 180 24.89 8.41 3.29
CA ASN A 180 26.24 7.89 3.03
C ASN A 180 26.62 6.68 3.92
N GLN A 181 25.61 5.96 4.40
CA GLN A 181 25.83 4.82 5.30
C GLN A 181 26.67 3.72 4.59
N GLN A 182 27.74 3.28 5.24
CA GLN A 182 28.59 2.20 4.70
C GLN A 182 27.94 0.84 4.94
N ILE A 183 28.08 -0.09 3.98
CA ILE A 183 27.52 -1.46 4.10
C ILE A 183 28.05 -2.18 5.35
N VAL A 184 29.32 -1.99 5.74
CA VAL A 184 29.87 -2.62 6.95
C VAL A 184 29.10 -2.23 8.22
N SER A 185 28.58 -1.00 8.28
CA SER A 185 27.77 -0.53 9.40
C SER A 185 26.38 -1.18 9.48
N THR A 186 25.92 -1.83 8.41
CA THR A 186 24.63 -2.55 8.40
C THR A 186 24.76 -3.99 8.89
N LEU A 187 25.97 -4.52 9.03
CA LEU A 187 26.21 -5.91 9.46
C LEU A 187 25.76 -6.17 10.90
N THR A 188 25.73 -5.14 11.75
CA THR A 188 25.27 -5.29 13.14
C THR A 188 23.75 -5.28 13.28
N ASP A 189 23.04 -4.81 12.25
CA ASP A 189 21.57 -4.63 12.20
C ASP A 189 20.98 -4.05 13.50
N GLU A 190 21.62 -2.99 14.02
CA GLU A 190 21.21 -2.38 15.30
C GLU A 190 19.78 -1.83 15.26
N TYR A 191 19.36 -1.26 14.13
CA TYR A 191 18.01 -0.73 13.97
C TYR A 191 16.95 -1.82 13.87
N GLY A 192 17.23 -2.93 13.16
CA GLY A 192 16.34 -4.09 13.12
C GLY A 192 16.15 -4.69 14.52
N LYS A 193 17.25 -4.85 15.28
CA LYS A 193 17.20 -5.29 16.68
C LYS A 193 16.39 -4.35 17.57
N ALA A 194 16.60 -3.04 17.45
CA ALA A 194 15.85 -2.03 18.17
C ALA A 194 14.33 -2.11 17.87
N ALA A 195 13.95 -2.26 16.60
CA ALA A 195 12.56 -2.45 16.20
C ALA A 195 11.96 -3.72 16.80
N VAL A 196 12.69 -4.84 16.79
CA VAL A 196 12.25 -6.11 17.40
C VAL A 196 12.09 -5.97 18.92
N GLU A 197 13.00 -5.27 19.61
CA GLU A 197 12.90 -5.01 21.05
C GLU A 197 11.67 -4.15 21.39
N PHE A 198 11.43 -3.08 20.62
CA PHE A 198 10.21 -2.27 20.77
C PHE A 198 8.94 -3.08 20.52
N TYR A 199 8.90 -3.85 19.43
CA TYR A 199 7.78 -4.72 19.09
C TYR A 199 7.45 -5.71 20.23
N ARG A 200 8.45 -6.36 20.82
CA ARG A 200 8.24 -7.27 21.96
C ARG A 200 7.69 -6.55 23.19
N ALA A 201 8.30 -5.44 23.56
CA ALA A 201 7.83 -4.63 24.68
C ALA A 201 6.39 -4.15 24.47
N ARG A 202 6.05 -3.76 23.23
CA ARG A 202 4.70 -3.38 22.83
C ARG A 202 3.73 -4.55 22.93
N GLN A 203 4.08 -5.75 22.47
CA GLN A 203 3.24 -6.95 22.62
C GLN A 203 2.93 -7.24 24.09
N ASP A 204 3.95 -7.18 24.96
CA ASP A 204 3.80 -7.41 26.41
C ASP A 204 2.96 -6.32 27.07
N TYR A 205 3.12 -5.07 26.62
CA TYR A 205 2.33 -3.95 27.10
C TYR A 205 0.85 -4.10 26.74
N TYR A 206 0.53 -4.49 25.51
CA TYR A 206 -0.84 -4.80 25.11
C TYR A 206 -1.41 -6.01 25.87
N ALA A 207 -0.63 -7.06 26.07
CA ALA A 207 -1.05 -8.24 26.83
C ALA A 207 -1.38 -7.93 28.30
N SER A 208 -0.60 -7.06 28.94
CA SER A 208 -0.82 -6.68 30.34
C SER A 208 -2.04 -5.76 30.56
N HIS A 209 -2.43 -4.96 29.56
CA HIS A 209 -3.54 -4.02 29.69
C HIS A 209 -4.87 -4.56 29.15
N ASN A 210 -4.83 -5.52 28.23
CA ASN A 210 -6.02 -6.07 27.57
C ASN A 210 -6.23 -7.54 27.96
N TYR A 211 -6.37 -7.83 29.25
CA TYR A 211 -6.53 -9.19 29.79
C TYR A 211 -7.73 -9.96 29.22
N ALA A 212 -8.71 -9.27 28.64
CA ALA A 212 -9.88 -9.86 27.98
C ALA A 212 -9.69 -10.12 26.47
N GLY A 213 -8.52 -9.78 25.91
CA GLY A 213 -8.26 -9.84 24.48
C GLY A 213 -8.70 -8.60 23.71
N LEU A 214 -8.46 -8.59 22.39
CA LEU A 214 -8.80 -7.47 21.49
C LEU A 214 -10.10 -7.76 20.74
N GLY A 215 -11.03 -6.80 20.75
CA GLY A 215 -12.28 -6.85 20.00
C GLY A 215 -12.26 -5.95 18.76
N TYR A 216 -13.31 -5.98 17.94
CA TYR A 216 -13.40 -5.17 16.73
C TYR A 216 -13.27 -3.66 17.00
N GLU A 217 -13.66 -3.18 18.19
CA GLU A 217 -13.51 -1.79 18.62
C GLU A 217 -12.06 -1.28 18.60
N PHE A 218 -11.07 -2.18 18.62
CA PHE A 218 -9.66 -1.83 18.50
C PHE A 218 -9.24 -1.49 17.06
N ILE A 219 -10.06 -1.77 16.05
CA ILE A 219 -9.80 -1.38 14.66
C ILE A 219 -10.53 -0.08 14.34
N TRP A 220 -9.81 0.89 13.78
CA TRP A 220 -10.40 2.16 13.36
C TRP A 220 -11.42 1.93 12.25
N LYS A 221 -12.67 2.31 12.51
CA LYS A 221 -13.80 2.09 11.58
C LYS A 221 -13.98 3.16 10.50
N GLY A 222 -13.22 4.26 10.58
CA GLY A 222 -13.46 5.49 9.82
C GLY A 222 -14.48 6.41 10.50
N ASN A 223 -14.31 7.72 10.34
CA ASN A 223 -15.18 8.75 10.91
C ASN A 223 -16.06 9.44 9.85
N ARG A 224 -15.62 9.42 8.57
CA ARG A 224 -16.25 10.11 7.45
C ARG A 224 -16.23 9.24 6.19
N ALA A 225 -17.04 9.60 5.19
CA ALA A 225 -17.13 8.86 3.94
C ALA A 225 -15.79 8.77 3.18
N SER A 226 -14.98 9.83 3.23
CA SER A 226 -13.67 9.89 2.57
C SER A 226 -12.60 9.03 3.23
N ASP A 227 -12.81 8.61 4.48
CA ASP A 227 -11.81 7.86 5.24
C ASP A 227 -11.60 6.46 4.64
N ALA A 228 -10.39 5.92 4.82
CA ALA A 228 -9.99 4.63 4.28
C ALA A 228 -9.50 3.70 5.42
N PRO A 229 -10.42 3.18 6.26
CA PRO A 229 -10.06 2.33 7.40
C PRO A 229 -9.42 0.99 7.03
N VAL A 230 -9.61 0.57 5.77
CA VAL A 230 -8.92 -0.56 5.17
C VAL A 230 -8.39 -0.14 3.81
N LEU A 231 -7.17 -0.56 3.50
CA LEU A 231 -6.51 -0.35 2.22
C LEU A 231 -6.12 -1.69 1.60
N THR A 232 -6.25 -1.79 0.28
CA THR A 232 -5.66 -2.86 -0.52
C THR A 232 -4.39 -2.38 -1.18
N ILE A 233 -3.32 -3.16 -1.03
CA ILE A 233 -2.05 -2.92 -1.71
C ILE A 233 -1.88 -4.01 -2.76
N TYR A 234 -1.60 -3.58 -3.99
CA TYR A 234 -1.16 -4.45 -5.07
C TYR A 234 0.28 -4.13 -5.45
N ARG A 235 1.14 -5.15 -5.50
CA ARG A 235 2.49 -5.05 -6.06
C ARG A 235 2.45 -5.54 -7.51
N HIS A 236 2.91 -4.68 -8.40
CA HIS A 236 3.08 -4.96 -9.82
C HIS A 236 4.58 -5.15 -10.10
N PHE A 237 5.13 -6.25 -9.58
CA PHE A 237 6.55 -6.61 -9.61
C PHE A 237 7.52 -5.58 -8.98
N ASP A 238 7.94 -4.56 -9.72
CA ASP A 238 8.87 -3.51 -9.31
C ASP A 238 8.19 -2.13 -9.18
N SER A 239 6.86 -2.14 -9.13
CA SER A 239 6.00 -1.03 -8.75
C SER A 239 4.83 -1.51 -7.88
N ALA A 240 4.01 -0.60 -7.36
CA ALA A 240 2.86 -0.96 -6.54
C ALA A 240 1.81 0.16 -6.58
N SER A 241 0.59 -0.16 -6.12
CA SER A 241 -0.55 0.75 -6.03
C SER A 241 -1.34 0.52 -4.74
N VAL A 242 -2.01 1.56 -4.25
CA VAL A 242 -2.81 1.55 -3.02
C VAL A 242 -4.23 1.98 -3.34
N HIS A 243 -5.20 1.24 -2.81
CA HIS A 243 -6.63 1.45 -3.06
C HIS A 243 -7.41 1.42 -1.76
N LYS A 244 -8.46 2.24 -1.67
CA LYS A 244 -9.39 2.20 -0.55
C LYS A 244 -10.25 0.93 -0.61
N GLY A 245 -10.41 0.24 0.52
CA GLY A 245 -11.30 -0.92 0.66
C GLY A 245 -10.60 -2.27 0.55
N VAL A 246 -11.41 -3.32 0.36
CA VAL A 246 -11.04 -4.74 0.36
C VAL A 246 -11.16 -5.33 -1.06
N LEU A 247 -10.31 -4.86 -1.97
CA LEU A 247 -10.26 -5.36 -3.34
C LEU A 247 -9.61 -6.75 -3.40
N GLY A 248 -10.06 -7.57 -4.35
CA GLY A 248 -9.59 -8.94 -4.52
C GLY A 248 -10.19 -9.94 -3.54
N ASN A 249 -9.67 -11.18 -3.57
CA ASN A 249 -10.05 -12.20 -2.58
C ASN A 249 -9.41 -11.93 -1.22
N LEU A 250 -9.71 -12.75 -0.20
CA LEU A 250 -9.02 -12.69 1.08
C LEU A 250 -7.49 -12.92 0.88
N PRO A 251 -6.64 -11.91 1.09
CA PRO A 251 -5.21 -12.03 0.81
C PRO A 251 -4.54 -12.98 1.78
N LYS A 252 -3.31 -13.39 1.42
CA LYS A 252 -2.46 -14.22 2.26
C LYS A 252 -2.19 -13.54 3.61
N THR A 253 -1.67 -12.32 3.60
CA THR A 253 -1.28 -11.52 4.76
C THR A 253 -2.20 -10.31 4.96
N ILE A 254 -2.34 -9.88 6.22
CA ILE A 254 -3.11 -8.69 6.64
C ILE A 254 -2.30 -8.00 7.73
N TRP A 255 -2.18 -6.68 7.66
CA TRP A 255 -1.43 -5.88 8.63
C TRP A 255 -2.36 -4.99 9.45
N VAL A 256 -2.10 -4.87 10.75
CA VAL A 256 -2.69 -3.83 11.62
C VAL A 256 -1.59 -2.85 12.00
N LEU A 257 -1.74 -1.59 11.60
CA LEU A 257 -0.80 -0.53 11.95
C LEU A 257 -1.36 0.32 13.08
N ASP A 258 -0.61 0.43 14.18
CA ASP A 258 -0.88 1.41 15.23
C ASP A 258 -0.06 2.69 14.99
N TYR A 259 -0.20 3.68 15.85
CA TYR A 259 0.46 4.97 15.71
C TYR A 259 1.99 4.86 15.54
N PRO A 260 2.75 4.22 16.45
CA PRO A 260 4.20 4.17 16.33
C PRO A 260 4.67 3.37 15.13
N LEU A 261 3.94 2.34 14.70
CA LEU A 261 4.29 1.60 13.50
C LEU A 261 4.05 2.44 12.23
N LEU A 262 2.88 3.07 12.10
CA LEU A 262 2.55 3.90 10.93
C LEU A 262 3.52 5.08 10.76
N GLU A 263 3.87 5.76 11.86
CA GLU A 263 4.78 6.89 11.80
C GLU A 263 6.23 6.48 11.49
N ARG A 264 6.71 5.34 12.03
CA ARG A 264 8.02 4.78 11.66
C ARG A 264 8.09 4.46 10.17
N ILE A 265 7.05 3.82 9.62
CA ILE A 265 6.97 3.51 8.18
C ILE A 265 7.08 4.80 7.36
N TYR A 266 6.30 5.83 7.70
CA TYR A 266 6.32 7.11 6.99
C TYR A 266 7.69 7.79 7.05
N TYR A 267 8.32 7.88 8.22
CA TYR A 267 9.61 8.54 8.33
C TYR A 267 10.75 7.73 7.69
N ALA A 268 10.77 6.42 7.85
CA ALA A 268 11.79 5.56 7.28
C ALA A 268 11.74 5.56 5.73
N LEU A 269 10.53 5.55 5.15
CA LEU A 269 10.34 5.31 3.72
C LEU A 269 9.93 6.54 2.90
N VAL A 270 9.55 7.64 3.54
CA VAL A 270 9.11 8.86 2.86
C VAL A 270 9.97 10.05 3.26
N ALA A 271 9.92 10.45 4.53
CA ALA A 271 10.60 11.68 4.97
C ALA A 271 12.13 11.52 5.00
N GLY A 272 12.64 10.36 5.41
CA GLY A 272 14.07 10.10 5.55
C GLY A 272 14.71 9.30 4.41
N PHE A 273 13.90 8.76 3.50
CA PHE A 273 14.38 7.92 2.41
C PHE A 273 15.05 8.73 1.31
N ASP A 274 16.30 8.41 1.01
CA ASP A 274 17.02 8.95 -0.14
C ASP A 274 17.18 7.89 -1.24
N VAL A 275 16.55 8.12 -2.40
CA VAL A 275 16.66 7.24 -3.57
C VAL A 275 18.07 7.22 -4.15
N TYR A 276 18.84 8.29 -3.94
CA TYR A 276 20.23 8.43 -4.38
C TYR A 276 21.23 8.07 -3.28
N GLY A 277 20.75 7.60 -2.13
CA GLY A 277 21.59 7.10 -1.05
C GLY A 277 22.39 5.86 -1.44
N THR A 278 23.38 5.52 -0.62
CA THR A 278 24.25 4.35 -0.85
C THR A 278 23.48 3.03 -0.75
N ALA A 279 24.07 1.96 -1.30
CA ALA A 279 23.56 0.61 -1.10
C ALA A 279 23.47 0.21 0.39
N GLY A 280 24.33 0.76 1.25
CA GLY A 280 24.24 0.56 2.70
C GLY A 280 22.99 1.19 3.30
N HIS A 281 22.64 2.41 2.90
CA HIS A 281 21.39 3.07 3.30
C HIS A 281 20.16 2.26 2.88
N HIS A 282 20.11 1.80 1.62
CA HIS A 282 19.01 0.97 1.12
C HIS A 282 18.92 -0.39 1.85
N LEU A 283 20.05 -1.03 2.12
CA LEU A 283 20.10 -2.30 2.84
C LEU A 283 19.63 -2.16 4.30
N ALA A 284 20.08 -1.13 5.02
CA ALA A 284 19.69 -0.92 6.42
C ALA A 284 18.18 -0.68 6.56
N LEU A 285 17.60 0.12 5.67
CA LEU A 285 16.16 0.33 5.63
C LEU A 285 15.38 -0.93 5.29
N ARG A 286 15.92 -1.74 4.37
CA ARG A 286 15.27 -3.00 3.99
C ARG A 286 15.28 -4.01 5.13
N LEU A 287 16.35 -4.12 5.92
CA LEU A 287 16.38 -4.94 7.14
C LEU A 287 15.41 -4.41 8.20
N TYR A 288 15.36 -3.08 8.38
CA TYR A 288 14.41 -2.44 9.27
C TYR A 288 12.94 -2.76 8.89
N MET A 289 12.64 -2.75 7.58
CA MET A 289 11.29 -3.07 7.08
C MET A 289 10.86 -4.52 7.31
N ASP A 290 11.78 -5.48 7.38
CA ASP A 290 11.40 -6.85 7.77
C ASP A 290 10.82 -6.88 9.18
N ALA A 291 11.43 -6.15 10.12
CA ALA A 291 10.93 -6.05 11.49
C ALA A 291 9.57 -5.36 11.53
N LEU A 292 9.39 -4.26 10.79
CA LEU A 292 8.12 -3.52 10.75
C LEU A 292 6.98 -4.35 10.12
N ARG A 293 7.26 -5.13 9.06
CA ARG A 293 6.29 -6.06 8.48
C ARG A 293 5.86 -7.09 9.51
N VAL A 294 6.82 -7.78 10.13
CA VAL A 294 6.50 -8.82 11.13
C VAL A 294 5.69 -8.22 12.27
N GLU A 295 5.98 -6.99 12.69
CA GLU A 295 5.20 -6.26 13.70
C GLU A 295 3.75 -6.01 13.26
N GLY A 296 3.52 -5.54 12.03
CA GLY A 296 2.19 -5.31 11.47
C GLY A 296 1.36 -6.59 11.28
N GLU A 297 1.99 -7.65 10.79
CA GLU A 297 1.38 -8.98 10.62
C GLU A 297 1.04 -9.62 11.97
N SER A 298 1.97 -9.53 12.92
CA SER A 298 1.74 -10.01 14.30
C SER A 298 0.60 -9.26 14.97
N SER A 299 0.47 -7.96 14.72
CA SER A 299 -0.61 -7.15 15.28
C SER A 299 -1.98 -7.62 14.80
N PHE A 300 -2.10 -8.09 13.55
CA PHE A 300 -3.34 -8.72 13.08
C PHE A 300 -3.60 -10.05 13.78
N LEU A 301 -2.58 -10.91 13.91
CA LEU A 301 -2.74 -12.23 14.53
C LEU A 301 -3.24 -12.16 15.99
N ASN A 302 -2.97 -11.06 16.70
CA ASN A 302 -3.44 -10.85 18.06
C ASN A 302 -4.98 -10.83 18.20
N PHE A 303 -5.73 -10.57 17.11
CA PHE A 303 -7.20 -10.62 17.11
C PHE A 303 -7.75 -12.04 16.96
N LEU A 304 -6.92 -13.00 16.56
CA LEU A 304 -7.32 -14.38 16.28
C LEU A 304 -7.09 -15.29 17.51
N PRO A 305 -7.68 -16.49 17.55
CA PRO A 305 -7.44 -17.47 18.63
C PRO A 305 -5.95 -17.81 18.78
N PRO A 306 -5.39 -17.81 20.00
CA PRO A 306 -3.97 -18.08 20.25
C PRO A 306 -3.45 -19.36 19.56
N GLU A 307 -4.25 -20.41 19.55
CA GLU A 307 -3.97 -21.71 18.95
C GLU A 307 -3.75 -21.65 17.44
N ASN A 308 -4.36 -20.69 16.73
CA ASN A 308 -4.22 -20.55 15.27
C ASN A 308 -3.05 -19.65 14.87
N ARG A 309 -2.58 -18.75 15.75
CA ARG A 309 -1.67 -17.66 15.36
C ARG A 309 -0.35 -18.16 14.76
N GLN A 310 0.28 -19.12 15.44
CA GLN A 310 1.59 -19.61 15.03
C GLN A 310 1.52 -20.44 13.74
N GLU A 311 0.50 -21.29 13.61
CA GLU A 311 0.26 -22.06 12.38
C GLU A 311 -0.02 -21.12 11.20
N LEU A 312 -0.86 -20.11 11.39
CA LEU A 312 -1.18 -19.13 10.36
C LEU A 312 0.07 -18.33 9.95
N MET A 313 0.86 -17.83 10.90
CA MET A 313 2.13 -17.17 10.61
C MET A 313 3.09 -18.09 9.84
N GLN A 314 3.20 -19.37 10.24
CA GLN A 314 4.05 -20.34 9.55
C GLN A 314 3.58 -20.61 8.12
N SER A 315 2.27 -20.59 7.87
CA SER A 315 1.70 -20.74 6.53
C SER A 315 2.06 -19.57 5.59
N TRP A 316 2.38 -18.39 6.14
CA TRP A 316 2.80 -17.24 5.35
C TRP A 316 4.30 -17.25 4.99
N TYR A 317 5.10 -17.97 5.78
CA TYR A 317 6.55 -18.01 5.70
C TYR A 317 7.06 -19.44 5.53
N ILE A 318 6.65 -20.11 4.45
CA ILE A 318 7.01 -21.50 4.17
C ILE A 318 8.53 -21.61 4.01
N GLY A 319 9.13 -22.60 4.66
CA GLY A 319 10.57 -22.85 4.62
C GLY A 319 11.41 -21.92 5.50
N VAL A 320 10.79 -21.04 6.30
CA VAL A 320 11.48 -20.14 7.23
C VAL A 320 11.04 -20.42 8.66
N GLU A 321 12.02 -20.57 9.56
CA GLU A 321 11.75 -20.70 10.99
C GLU A 321 11.29 -19.36 11.56
N LEU A 322 10.12 -19.33 12.21
CA LEU A 322 9.54 -18.10 12.77
C LEU A 322 10.47 -17.35 13.74
N LYS A 323 11.34 -18.08 14.47
CA LYS A 323 12.34 -17.47 15.36
C LYS A 323 13.36 -16.62 14.61
N LYS A 324 13.74 -17.01 13.39
CA LYS A 324 14.65 -16.24 12.52
C LYS A 324 14.00 -14.97 11.98
N MET A 325 12.67 -14.96 11.90
CA MET A 325 11.86 -13.78 11.59
C MET A 325 11.59 -12.89 12.80
N HIS A 326 12.15 -13.25 13.96
CA HIS A 326 11.88 -12.57 15.24
C HIS A 326 10.38 -12.53 15.64
N TYR A 327 9.55 -13.43 15.10
CA TYR A 327 8.15 -13.52 15.45
C TYR A 327 8.00 -13.79 16.96
N TYR A 328 7.19 -12.98 17.62
CA TYR A 328 6.94 -13.04 19.06
C TYR A 328 5.42 -13.07 19.31
N PRO A 329 4.82 -14.27 19.41
CA PRO A 329 3.37 -14.39 19.59
C PRO A 329 2.93 -13.77 20.92
N SER A 330 1.88 -12.96 20.89
CA SER A 330 1.29 -12.38 22.10
C SER A 330 0.59 -13.45 22.96
N THR A 331 0.61 -13.25 24.28
CA THR A 331 -0.14 -14.04 25.28
C THR A 331 -1.60 -13.60 25.44
N LEU A 332 -2.06 -12.59 24.68
CA LEU A 332 -3.45 -12.14 24.69
C LEU A 332 -4.43 -13.28 24.43
N PRO A 333 -5.50 -13.45 25.22
CA PRO A 333 -6.58 -14.36 24.86
C PRO A 333 -7.37 -13.81 23.66
N ALA A 334 -8.20 -14.66 23.05
CA ALA A 334 -9.17 -14.19 22.07
C ALA A 334 -10.41 -13.64 22.77
N LYS A 335 -10.84 -12.44 22.35
CA LYS A 335 -12.11 -11.83 22.78
C LYS A 335 -13.25 -12.13 21.81
N ILE A 336 -12.92 -12.23 20.53
CA ILE A 336 -13.88 -12.41 19.44
C ILE A 336 -14.27 -13.90 19.38
N PRO A 337 -15.56 -14.24 19.44
CA PRO A 337 -16.02 -15.60 19.20
C PRO A 337 -15.97 -15.90 17.69
N PHE A 338 -15.31 -17.00 17.33
CA PHE A 338 -15.29 -17.53 15.96
C PHE A 338 -16.09 -18.84 15.92
N ALA A 339 -16.89 -19.01 14.87
CA ALA A 339 -17.82 -20.14 14.74
C ALA A 339 -17.30 -21.24 13.80
N THR A 340 -16.28 -20.96 12.99
CA THR A 340 -15.75 -21.85 11.94
C THR A 340 -14.25 -22.10 12.11
N GLY A 341 -13.70 -22.96 11.25
CA GLY A 341 -12.25 -23.18 11.13
C GLY A 341 -11.50 -22.11 10.34
N GLU A 342 -12.16 -21.04 9.88
CA GLU A 342 -11.56 -19.94 9.11
C GLU A 342 -11.61 -18.59 9.86
N PRO A 343 -10.98 -18.46 11.05
CA PRO A 343 -11.11 -17.26 11.89
C PRO A 343 -10.63 -15.98 11.19
N LYS A 344 -9.62 -16.06 10.32
CA LYS A 344 -9.17 -14.92 9.49
C LYS A 344 -10.29 -14.38 8.59
N ARG A 345 -11.04 -15.29 7.97
CA ARG A 345 -12.13 -14.93 7.04
C ARG A 345 -13.31 -14.36 7.81
N GLU A 346 -13.74 -15.04 8.86
CA GLU A 346 -14.83 -14.56 9.73
C GLU A 346 -14.54 -13.17 10.30
N PHE A 347 -13.28 -12.93 10.73
CA PHE A 347 -12.86 -11.61 11.21
C PHE A 347 -13.09 -10.54 10.15
N MET A 348 -12.58 -10.76 8.93
CA MET A 348 -12.70 -9.78 7.85
C MET A 348 -14.15 -9.60 7.41
N GLU A 349 -14.92 -10.68 7.31
CA GLU A 349 -16.33 -10.61 6.94
C GLU A 349 -17.16 -9.83 7.96
N TYR A 350 -16.92 -10.03 9.26
CA TYR A 350 -17.58 -9.23 10.28
C TYR A 350 -17.12 -7.77 10.21
N LEU A 351 -15.81 -7.54 10.12
CA LEU A 351 -15.25 -6.19 10.09
C LEU A 351 -15.91 -5.35 8.98
N VAL A 352 -15.90 -5.85 7.75
CA VAL A 352 -16.44 -5.15 6.57
C VAL A 352 -17.95 -5.01 6.66
N ASN A 353 -18.68 -6.08 7.04
CA ASN A 353 -20.15 -6.06 6.98
C ASN A 353 -20.82 -5.40 8.20
N LYS A 354 -20.11 -5.25 9.33
CA LYS A 354 -20.71 -4.84 10.62
C LYS A 354 -19.97 -3.75 11.36
N HIS A 355 -18.64 -3.64 11.22
CA HIS A 355 -17.83 -2.71 12.03
C HIS A 355 -17.50 -1.41 11.31
N LEU A 356 -17.06 -1.50 10.04
CA LEU A 356 -16.70 -0.32 9.26
C LEU A 356 -17.87 0.64 9.13
N LEU A 357 -17.58 1.95 9.13
CA LEU A 357 -18.60 2.97 8.95
C LEU A 357 -19.26 2.81 7.57
N PRO A 358 -20.59 2.59 7.47
CA PRO A 358 -21.25 2.34 6.17
C PRO A 358 -21.03 3.45 5.14
N ALA A 359 -20.90 4.70 5.59
CA ALA A 359 -20.63 5.85 4.71
C ALA A 359 -19.28 5.75 3.97
N THR A 360 -18.36 4.87 4.39
CA THR A 360 -17.11 4.63 3.67
C THR A 360 -17.31 3.84 2.38
N GLU A 361 -18.47 3.19 2.20
CA GLU A 361 -18.83 2.39 1.02
C GLU A 361 -17.85 1.22 0.74
N ILE A 362 -17.13 0.76 1.77
CA ILE A 362 -16.26 -0.40 1.67
C ILE A 362 -17.11 -1.66 1.74
N MET A 363 -17.14 -2.41 0.64
CA MET A 363 -17.81 -3.70 0.50
C MET A 363 -16.86 -4.70 -0.16
N PHE A 364 -17.11 -5.99 0.02
CA PHE A 364 -16.37 -7.03 -0.69
C PHE A 364 -16.60 -6.94 -2.20
N ASP A 365 -15.55 -7.27 -2.95
CA ASP A 365 -15.55 -7.30 -4.39
C ASP A 365 -16.56 -8.34 -4.93
N PRO A 366 -17.55 -7.95 -5.75
CA PRO A 366 -18.57 -8.87 -6.26
C PRO A 366 -18.05 -9.89 -7.28
N ILE A 367 -16.85 -9.69 -7.82
CA ILE A 367 -16.20 -10.56 -8.81
C ILE A 367 -15.14 -11.42 -8.13
N ASN A 368 -14.26 -10.78 -7.35
CA ASN A 368 -13.00 -11.37 -6.88
C ASN A 368 -13.07 -11.91 -5.44
N TYR A 369 -14.18 -11.75 -4.72
CA TYR A 369 -14.32 -12.27 -3.36
C TYR A 369 -15.29 -13.45 -3.29
N LEU A 370 -14.89 -14.51 -2.57
CA LEU A 370 -15.77 -15.63 -2.22
C LEU A 370 -15.90 -15.75 -0.71
N SER A 371 -17.14 -15.79 -0.23
CA SER A 371 -17.45 -16.06 1.17
C SER A 371 -17.09 -17.49 1.57
N ALA A 372 -17.02 -17.72 2.89
CA ALA A 372 -16.73 -19.03 3.46
C ALA A 372 -17.64 -20.13 2.87
N GLY A 373 -17.04 -21.25 2.46
CA GLY A 373 -17.75 -22.41 1.90
C GLY A 373 -18.31 -22.23 0.48
N VAL A 374 -18.14 -21.08 -0.16
CA VAL A 374 -18.53 -20.88 -1.56
C VAL A 374 -17.41 -21.37 -2.47
N ALA A 375 -17.70 -22.36 -3.30
CA ALA A 375 -16.77 -22.85 -4.31
C ALA A 375 -16.70 -21.91 -5.51
N TYR A 376 -15.56 -21.90 -6.21
CA TYR A 376 -15.43 -21.19 -7.48
C TYR A 376 -16.49 -21.68 -8.47
N PRO A 377 -17.21 -20.77 -9.16
CA PRO A 377 -18.19 -21.16 -10.15
C PRO A 377 -17.49 -21.76 -11.37
N ARG A 378 -18.21 -22.62 -12.10
CA ARG A 378 -17.76 -23.08 -13.41
C ARG A 378 -17.97 -21.98 -14.45
N MET A 379 -17.18 -22.02 -15.52
CA MET A 379 -17.42 -21.20 -16.71
C MET A 379 -18.86 -21.38 -17.23
N PRO A 380 -19.59 -20.28 -17.52
CA PRO A 380 -20.92 -20.37 -18.10
C PRO A 380 -20.91 -21.02 -19.49
N GLU A 381 -21.94 -21.80 -19.81
CA GLU A 381 -22.16 -22.32 -21.18
C GLU A 381 -22.76 -21.28 -22.13
N LYS A 382 -23.41 -20.24 -21.58
CA LYS A 382 -24.09 -19.17 -22.31
C LYS A 382 -23.86 -17.83 -21.63
N TYR A 383 -23.81 -16.78 -22.45
CA TYR A 383 -23.58 -15.39 -22.03
C TYR A 383 -24.75 -14.51 -22.49
N ALA A 384 -25.89 -14.62 -21.80
CA ALA A 384 -27.12 -13.92 -22.14
C ALA A 384 -27.43 -12.75 -21.19
N THR A 385 -26.88 -12.79 -19.97
CA THR A 385 -27.15 -11.84 -18.90
C THR A 385 -25.85 -11.28 -18.34
N ARG A 386 -25.90 -10.12 -17.67
CA ARG A 386 -24.76 -9.54 -16.96
C ARG A 386 -24.15 -10.52 -15.96
N ASP A 387 -24.99 -11.29 -15.26
CA ASP A 387 -24.56 -12.27 -14.26
C ASP A 387 -23.78 -13.43 -14.88
N ASP A 388 -24.03 -13.79 -16.14
CA ASP A 388 -23.20 -14.76 -16.85
C ASP A 388 -21.76 -14.26 -16.97
N TYR A 389 -21.58 -13.01 -17.38
CA TYR A 389 -20.25 -12.39 -17.49
C TYR A 389 -19.57 -12.28 -16.13
N LEU A 390 -20.28 -11.84 -15.09
CA LEU A 390 -19.72 -11.78 -13.73
C LEU A 390 -19.27 -13.15 -13.26
N ARG A 391 -20.09 -14.19 -13.44
CA ARG A 391 -19.72 -15.57 -13.10
C ARG A 391 -18.50 -16.07 -13.87
N ALA A 392 -18.34 -15.68 -15.15
CA ALA A 392 -17.15 -16.02 -15.92
C ALA A 392 -15.89 -15.36 -15.35
N PHE A 393 -15.93 -14.07 -15.01
CA PHE A 393 -14.81 -13.43 -14.31
C PHE A 393 -14.52 -14.10 -12.95
N THR A 394 -15.55 -14.38 -12.16
CA THR A 394 -15.43 -15.09 -10.88
C THR A 394 -14.81 -16.49 -11.06
N SER A 395 -15.03 -17.16 -12.20
CA SER A 395 -14.40 -18.46 -12.48
C SER A 395 -12.92 -18.36 -12.88
N LEU A 396 -12.44 -17.18 -13.29
CA LEU A 396 -11.08 -16.98 -13.79
C LEU A 396 -10.10 -16.48 -12.73
N PHE A 397 -10.55 -15.79 -11.68
CA PHE A 397 -9.62 -15.29 -10.66
C PHE A 397 -9.06 -16.39 -9.75
N GLN A 398 -9.56 -17.62 -9.88
CA GLN A 398 -9.15 -18.75 -9.04
C GLN A 398 -7.62 -19.04 -9.15
N PRO A 399 -6.97 -19.42 -8.04
CA PRO A 399 -5.59 -19.87 -8.07
C PRO A 399 -5.34 -21.00 -9.05
N GLY A 400 -4.25 -20.93 -9.81
CA GLY A 400 -3.84 -21.96 -10.78
C GLY A 400 -4.55 -21.88 -12.13
N THR A 401 -5.28 -20.80 -12.40
CA THR A 401 -5.85 -20.56 -13.74
C THR A 401 -4.74 -20.53 -14.80
N PRO A 402 -4.83 -21.33 -15.88
CA PRO A 402 -3.70 -21.58 -16.79
C PRO A 402 -3.01 -20.34 -17.35
N PHE A 403 -3.76 -19.31 -17.75
CA PHE A 403 -3.15 -18.09 -18.28
C PHE A 403 -2.26 -17.41 -17.24
N PHE A 404 -2.75 -17.22 -16.02
CA PHE A 404 -2.01 -16.49 -14.98
C PHE A 404 -0.82 -17.28 -14.43
N SER A 405 -0.89 -18.61 -14.40
CA SER A 405 0.23 -19.48 -14.03
C SER A 405 1.33 -19.57 -15.10
N LEU A 406 0.99 -19.34 -16.37
CA LEU A 406 1.94 -19.43 -17.50
C LEU A 406 2.47 -18.06 -17.94
N PHE A 407 1.69 -17.00 -17.74
CA PHE A 407 2.01 -15.63 -18.12
C PHE A 407 2.37 -14.81 -16.87
N ASN A 408 3.40 -15.27 -16.15
CA ASN A 408 3.81 -14.75 -14.84
C ASN A 408 5.19 -14.08 -14.84
N GLU A 409 5.68 -13.72 -16.04
CA GLU A 409 6.90 -12.94 -16.19
C GLU A 409 6.77 -11.60 -15.46
N HIS A 410 7.90 -11.04 -15.05
CA HIS A 410 7.99 -9.81 -14.26
C HIS A 410 7.35 -8.56 -14.92
N ASN A 411 7.07 -8.61 -16.21
CA ASN A 411 6.39 -7.55 -16.97
C ASN A 411 4.96 -7.96 -17.39
N ALA A 412 4.27 -8.78 -16.61
CA ALA A 412 2.92 -9.26 -16.94
C ALA A 412 1.90 -9.03 -15.80
N ASN A 413 2.27 -8.36 -14.72
CA ASN A 413 1.46 -8.27 -13.51
C ASN A 413 0.21 -7.39 -13.61
N LEU A 414 0.17 -6.44 -14.55
CA LEU A 414 -0.91 -5.47 -14.66
C LEU A 414 -1.30 -5.24 -16.12
N ALA A 415 -2.51 -5.63 -16.51
CA ALA A 415 -3.06 -5.34 -17.83
C ALA A 415 -4.27 -4.42 -17.74
N TYR A 416 -4.39 -3.45 -18.65
CA TYR A 416 -5.63 -2.68 -18.82
C TYR A 416 -6.51 -3.31 -19.88
N VAL A 417 -7.80 -3.37 -19.57
CA VAL A 417 -8.81 -4.02 -20.39
C VAL A 417 -9.84 -2.99 -20.81
N ARG A 418 -10.08 -2.90 -22.12
CA ARG A 418 -11.21 -2.23 -22.72
C ARG A 418 -12.18 -3.28 -23.22
N ILE A 419 -13.44 -3.19 -22.77
CA ILE A 419 -14.54 -4.00 -23.29
C ILE A 419 -15.47 -3.08 -24.07
N ARG A 420 -15.57 -3.31 -25.38
CA ARG A 420 -16.45 -2.55 -26.29
C ARG A 420 -17.84 -3.18 -26.32
N LEU A 421 -18.82 -2.52 -25.71
CA LEU A 421 -20.20 -3.01 -25.67
C LEU A 421 -20.94 -2.71 -26.98
N LYS A 422 -21.92 -3.54 -27.31
CA LYS A 422 -22.77 -3.38 -28.51
C LYS A 422 -23.60 -2.10 -28.51
N ASN A 423 -23.84 -1.53 -27.33
CA ASN A 423 -24.56 -0.27 -27.17
C ASN A 423 -23.68 0.97 -27.44
N GLY A 424 -22.42 0.78 -27.86
CA GLY A 424 -21.48 1.85 -28.16
C GLY A 424 -20.78 2.46 -26.94
N LYS A 425 -20.99 1.90 -25.73
CA LYS A 425 -20.25 2.27 -24.52
C LYS A 425 -19.09 1.32 -24.29
N ASP A 426 -18.01 1.84 -23.74
CA ASP A 426 -16.85 1.04 -23.39
C ASP A 426 -16.67 0.96 -21.87
N ILE A 427 -16.28 -0.22 -21.39
CA ILE A 427 -15.90 -0.45 -20.00
C ILE A 427 -14.38 -0.54 -19.92
N ALA A 428 -13.80 0.19 -18.96
CA ALA A 428 -12.39 0.09 -18.60
C ALA A 428 -12.23 -0.72 -17.30
N GLY A 429 -11.25 -1.59 -17.27
CA GLY A 429 -10.86 -2.35 -16.06
C GLY A 429 -9.40 -2.73 -16.10
N SER A 430 -8.94 -3.34 -15.03
CA SER A 430 -7.57 -3.85 -14.87
C SER A 430 -7.61 -5.34 -14.51
N ILE A 431 -6.68 -6.11 -15.07
CA ILE A 431 -6.35 -7.45 -14.59
C ILE A 431 -5.05 -7.34 -13.81
N VAL A 432 -5.06 -7.78 -12.55
CA VAL A 432 -3.90 -7.75 -11.66
C VAL A 432 -3.51 -9.15 -11.29
N ILE A 433 -2.35 -9.62 -11.77
CA ILE A 433 -1.84 -10.95 -11.44
C ILE A 433 -1.12 -10.90 -10.11
N ASN A 434 -1.66 -11.65 -9.15
CA ASN A 434 -1.13 -11.83 -7.80
C ASN A 434 -0.28 -13.12 -7.80
N ARG A 435 1.04 -12.97 -7.88
CA ARG A 435 1.93 -14.13 -7.83
C ARG A 435 2.08 -14.64 -6.39
N TRP A 436 2.12 -15.95 -6.25
CA TRP A 436 2.26 -16.57 -4.95
C TRP A 436 3.73 -16.61 -4.52
N HIS A 437 4.02 -15.97 -3.39
CA HIS A 437 5.30 -16.08 -2.70
C HIS A 437 5.18 -17.09 -1.57
N ASP A 438 6.00 -18.13 -1.54
CA ASP A 438 6.07 -19.04 -0.40
C ASP A 438 6.57 -18.31 0.86
N ASN A 439 7.39 -17.27 0.70
CA ASN A 439 7.71 -16.27 1.72
C ASN A 439 8.38 -15.02 1.10
N VAL A 440 8.31 -13.89 1.83
CA VAL A 440 8.96 -12.61 1.49
C VAL A 440 10.07 -12.22 2.48
N ALA A 441 10.66 -13.21 3.14
CA ALA A 441 11.64 -13.03 4.22
C ALA A 441 13.05 -12.65 3.76
N PHE A 442 13.36 -12.83 2.47
CA PHE A 442 14.72 -12.71 1.96
C PHE A 442 14.84 -11.63 0.89
N LEU A 443 15.97 -10.92 0.91
CA LEU A 443 16.32 -9.85 -0.02
C LEU A 443 16.43 -10.31 -1.47
N LEU A 444 17.00 -11.51 -1.68
CA LEU A 444 17.44 -12.03 -2.98
C LEU A 444 16.77 -13.36 -3.31
N ASN A 445 16.87 -13.80 -4.57
CA ASN A 445 16.36 -15.07 -5.08
C ASN A 445 14.85 -15.25 -4.92
N GLU A 446 14.08 -14.22 -5.26
CA GLU A 446 12.61 -14.24 -5.24
C GLU A 446 12.05 -15.38 -6.09
N ASP A 447 12.57 -15.59 -7.29
CA ASP A 447 12.07 -16.60 -8.24
C ASP A 447 12.08 -18.02 -7.65
N GLY A 448 13.05 -18.35 -6.80
CA GLY A 448 13.12 -19.64 -6.11
C GLY A 448 12.06 -19.87 -5.03
N ARG A 449 11.20 -18.87 -4.77
CA ARG A 449 10.10 -18.90 -3.79
C ARG A 449 8.75 -18.61 -4.43
N LEU A 450 8.69 -18.37 -5.74
CA LEU A 450 7.44 -18.23 -6.45
C LEU A 450 6.81 -19.60 -6.67
N ASN A 451 5.49 -19.68 -6.54
CA ASN A 451 4.74 -20.90 -6.83
C ASN A 451 3.64 -20.62 -7.87
N PRO A 452 3.96 -20.72 -9.17
CA PRO A 452 3.03 -20.40 -10.24
C PRO A 452 1.69 -21.14 -10.20
N ALA A 453 1.66 -22.35 -9.63
CA ALA A 453 0.44 -23.15 -9.48
C ALA A 453 -0.57 -22.55 -8.49
N LYS A 454 -0.16 -21.55 -7.70
CA LYS A 454 -1.00 -20.81 -6.75
C LYS A 454 -1.22 -19.35 -7.15
N ASP A 455 -0.68 -18.92 -8.30
CA ASP A 455 -0.92 -17.58 -8.83
C ASP A 455 -2.41 -17.40 -9.10
N SER A 456 -2.91 -16.19 -8.82
CA SER A 456 -4.30 -15.78 -9.04
C SER A 456 -4.32 -14.42 -9.74
N ALA A 457 -5.49 -13.92 -10.15
CA ALA A 457 -5.57 -12.58 -10.69
C ALA A 457 -6.90 -11.90 -10.39
N ASP A 458 -6.87 -10.65 -9.96
CA ASP A 458 -8.09 -9.88 -9.69
C ASP A 458 -8.51 -9.04 -10.89
N PHE A 459 -9.81 -8.98 -11.15
CA PHE A 459 -10.43 -8.14 -12.17
C PHE A 459 -11.03 -6.88 -11.52
N ILE A 460 -10.31 -5.76 -11.62
CA ILE A 460 -10.65 -4.53 -10.90
C ILE A 460 -11.32 -3.52 -11.85
N PRO A 461 -12.50 -2.97 -11.53
CA PRO A 461 -13.06 -1.84 -12.26
C PRO A 461 -12.14 -0.62 -12.20
N GLY A 462 -11.94 0.05 -13.34
CA GLY A 462 -11.05 1.19 -13.46
C GLY A 462 -9.59 0.82 -13.74
N LEU A 463 -8.77 1.85 -13.95
CA LEU A 463 -7.37 1.73 -14.38
C LEU A 463 -6.45 1.94 -13.18
N ILE A 464 -5.90 0.84 -12.64
CA ILE A 464 -5.08 0.91 -11.42
C ILE A 464 -3.59 0.89 -11.71
N GLY A 465 -2.78 1.45 -10.81
CA GLY A 465 -1.33 1.52 -11.02
C GLY A 465 -0.91 2.57 -12.06
N SER A 466 0.40 2.75 -12.22
CA SER A 466 0.96 3.78 -13.11
C SER A 466 1.66 3.21 -14.35
N TYR A 467 1.86 1.89 -14.37
CA TYR A 467 2.65 1.17 -15.34
C TYR A 467 1.83 0.01 -15.90
N PRO A 468 0.92 0.25 -16.84
CA PRO A 468 0.29 -0.86 -17.53
C PRO A 468 1.38 -1.69 -18.21
N ASN A 469 1.38 -2.98 -17.96
CA ASN A 469 2.28 -3.90 -18.62
C ASN A 469 1.72 -4.36 -19.97
N TYR A 470 0.40 -4.40 -20.12
CA TYR A 470 -0.25 -4.87 -21.34
C TYR A 470 -1.62 -4.23 -21.54
N PHE A 471 -2.04 -4.08 -22.79
CA PHE A 471 -3.36 -3.62 -23.15
C PHE A 471 -4.14 -4.76 -23.81
N ILE A 472 -5.42 -4.85 -23.44
CA ILE A 472 -6.37 -5.83 -23.93
C ILE A 472 -7.59 -5.06 -24.41
N ASP A 473 -8.00 -5.30 -25.65
CA ASP A 473 -9.18 -4.70 -26.26
C ASP A 473 -10.09 -5.81 -26.81
N VAL A 474 -11.27 -5.95 -26.21
CA VAL A 474 -12.19 -7.05 -26.46
C VAL A 474 -13.58 -6.49 -26.79
N ARG A 475 -14.21 -7.04 -27.82
CA ARG A 475 -15.62 -6.74 -28.12
C ARG A 475 -16.54 -7.64 -27.31
N GLU A 476 -17.71 -7.15 -26.95
CA GLU A 476 -18.69 -7.91 -26.17
C GLU A 476 -19.03 -9.28 -26.78
N GLU A 477 -19.12 -9.37 -28.12
CA GLU A 477 -19.34 -10.63 -28.84
C GLU A 477 -18.19 -11.64 -28.75
N ASP A 478 -16.96 -11.18 -28.49
CA ASP A 478 -15.76 -11.99 -28.40
C ASP A 478 -15.41 -12.39 -26.95
N LEU A 479 -16.09 -11.81 -25.95
CA LEU A 479 -15.85 -12.14 -24.53
C LEU A 479 -15.90 -13.63 -24.21
N PRO A 480 -16.84 -14.45 -24.73
CA PRO A 480 -16.83 -15.89 -24.48
C PRO A 480 -15.54 -16.56 -24.94
N ASP A 481 -15.01 -16.16 -26.10
CA ASP A 481 -13.75 -16.67 -26.64
C ASP A 481 -12.55 -16.22 -25.80
N PHE A 482 -12.53 -14.96 -25.38
CA PHE A 482 -11.51 -14.41 -24.50
C PHE A 482 -11.47 -15.12 -23.13
N PHE A 483 -12.63 -15.38 -22.52
CA PHE A 483 -12.70 -16.11 -21.27
C PHE A 483 -12.21 -17.55 -21.39
N ASP A 484 -12.59 -18.25 -22.46
CA ASP A 484 -12.08 -19.58 -22.75
C ASP A 484 -10.56 -19.58 -22.97
N LEU A 485 -10.04 -18.58 -23.70
CA LEU A 485 -8.59 -18.40 -23.86
C LEU A 485 -7.89 -18.29 -22.52
N LEU A 486 -8.38 -17.45 -21.59
CA LEU A 486 -7.76 -17.29 -20.26
C LEU A 486 -7.85 -18.57 -19.43
N GLY A 487 -9.01 -19.22 -19.44
CA GLY A 487 -9.27 -20.43 -18.65
C GLY A 487 -8.56 -21.68 -19.16
N ASN A 488 -8.25 -21.76 -20.45
CA ASN A 488 -7.66 -22.93 -21.11
C ASN A 488 -6.34 -22.61 -21.84
N PHE A 489 -5.67 -21.53 -21.45
CA PHE A 489 -4.44 -21.08 -22.10
C PHE A 489 -3.37 -22.18 -22.12
N LYS A 490 -2.72 -22.35 -23.26
CA LYS A 490 -1.56 -23.23 -23.44
C LYS A 490 -0.46 -22.40 -24.08
N SER A 491 0.79 -22.55 -23.64
CA SER A 491 1.93 -21.86 -24.25
C SER A 491 2.29 -22.48 -25.62
N SER A 492 1.35 -22.42 -26.56
CA SER A 492 1.44 -22.94 -27.93
C SER A 492 1.22 -21.80 -28.93
N PRO A 493 1.74 -21.91 -30.16
CA PRO A 493 1.58 -20.87 -31.18
C PRO A 493 0.11 -20.48 -31.42
N GLN A 494 -0.82 -21.43 -31.36
CA GLN A 494 -2.24 -21.18 -31.56
C GLN A 494 -2.86 -20.31 -30.46
N SER A 495 -2.49 -20.53 -29.19
CA SER A 495 -3.00 -19.69 -28.10
C SER A 495 -2.37 -18.29 -28.14
N MET A 496 -1.12 -18.18 -28.58
CA MET A 496 -0.45 -16.87 -28.77
C MET A 496 -1.11 -16.08 -29.90
N GLU A 497 -1.45 -16.73 -31.01
CA GLU A 497 -2.20 -16.11 -32.12
C GLU A 497 -3.61 -15.67 -31.66
N ARG A 498 -4.30 -16.50 -30.88
CA ARG A 498 -5.61 -16.16 -30.30
C ARG A 498 -5.49 -15.01 -29.28
N LEU A 499 -4.40 -14.96 -28.51
CA LEU A 499 -4.11 -13.83 -27.62
C LEU A 499 -3.86 -12.55 -28.41
N ALA A 500 -3.11 -12.59 -29.52
CA ALA A 500 -2.82 -11.43 -30.36
C ALA A 500 -4.08 -10.77 -30.97
N LYS A 501 -5.20 -11.51 -31.07
CA LYS A 501 -6.50 -10.92 -31.44
C LYS A 501 -6.93 -9.80 -30.48
N TYR A 502 -6.69 -10.00 -29.18
CA TYR A 502 -7.16 -9.12 -28.09
C TYR A 502 -6.05 -8.29 -27.46
N GLY A 503 -4.89 -8.90 -27.29
CA GLY A 503 -3.69 -8.31 -26.73
C GLY A 503 -3.03 -7.36 -27.72
N ILE A 504 -2.56 -6.23 -27.21
CA ILE A 504 -1.90 -5.19 -28.00
C ILE A 504 -0.46 -5.14 -27.53
N ASN A 505 0.47 -5.68 -28.31
CA ASN A 505 1.90 -5.64 -27.99
C ASN A 505 2.55 -4.33 -28.50
N ARG A 506 3.84 -4.14 -28.24
CA ARG A 506 4.57 -2.91 -28.65
C ARG A 506 4.67 -2.70 -30.17
N ALA A 507 4.59 -3.77 -30.95
CA ALA A 507 4.68 -3.72 -32.41
C ALA A 507 3.32 -3.71 -33.10
N ASP A 508 2.24 -3.74 -32.34
CA ASP A 508 0.88 -3.68 -32.86
C ASP A 508 0.54 -2.25 -33.32
N ASP A 509 0.02 -2.11 -34.53
CA ASP A 509 -0.38 -0.81 -35.09
C ASP A 509 -1.45 -0.11 -34.23
N ARG A 510 -2.21 -0.86 -33.42
CA ARG A 510 -3.24 -0.33 -32.49
C ARG A 510 -2.67 0.30 -31.22
N LEU A 511 -1.37 0.16 -30.94
CA LEU A 511 -0.79 0.52 -29.63
C LEU A 511 -1.09 1.96 -29.21
N TRP A 512 -0.86 2.92 -30.10
CA TRP A 512 -1.04 4.34 -29.77
C TRP A 512 -2.51 4.72 -29.64
N ASP A 513 -3.37 4.21 -30.52
CA ASP A 513 -4.82 4.41 -30.42
C ASP A 513 -5.38 3.86 -29.10
N ALA A 514 -4.89 2.69 -28.66
CA ALA A 514 -5.26 2.10 -27.38
C ALA A 514 -4.72 2.91 -26.21
N TYR A 515 -3.45 3.30 -26.24
CA TYR A 515 -2.85 4.16 -25.21
C TYR A 515 -3.63 5.46 -25.04
N ASP A 516 -3.90 6.17 -26.13
CA ASP A 516 -4.62 7.43 -26.11
C ASP A 516 -6.04 7.25 -25.56
N TRP A 517 -6.71 6.16 -25.92
CA TRP A 517 -8.02 5.83 -25.38
C TRP A 517 -7.97 5.59 -23.86
N PHE A 518 -7.05 4.74 -23.37
CA PHE A 518 -6.91 4.48 -21.94
C PHE A 518 -6.50 5.73 -21.17
N GLN A 519 -5.61 6.55 -21.74
CA GLN A 519 -5.15 7.79 -21.14
C GLN A 519 -6.28 8.82 -21.04
N GLN A 520 -7.09 8.98 -22.09
CA GLN A 520 -8.27 9.85 -22.05
C GLN A 520 -9.26 9.35 -21.01
N ARG A 521 -9.57 8.05 -21.03
CA ARG A 521 -10.49 7.44 -20.05
C ARG A 521 -10.02 7.65 -18.62
N PHE A 522 -8.71 7.54 -18.37
CA PHE A 522 -8.14 7.80 -17.04
C PHE A 522 -8.32 9.25 -16.59
N TYR A 523 -8.14 10.23 -17.49
CA TYR A 523 -8.39 11.64 -17.16
C TYR A 523 -9.87 11.94 -16.90
N GLU A 524 -10.77 11.20 -17.53
CA GLU A 524 -12.22 11.32 -17.28
C GLU A 524 -12.61 10.70 -15.93
N ASP A 525 -12.08 9.52 -15.60
CA ASP A 525 -12.36 8.81 -14.35
C ASP A 525 -11.68 9.47 -13.13
N GLU A 526 -10.45 9.98 -13.30
CA GLU A 526 -9.62 10.57 -12.24
C GLU A 526 -9.17 11.99 -12.59
N PRO A 527 -10.07 12.98 -12.74
CA PRO A 527 -9.72 14.31 -13.25
C PRO A 527 -8.76 15.08 -12.33
N VAL A 528 -8.71 14.75 -11.04
CA VAL A 528 -7.83 15.41 -10.05
C VAL A 528 -6.54 14.63 -9.83
N ARG A 529 -6.54 13.30 -9.91
CA ARG A 529 -5.37 12.46 -9.62
C ARG A 529 -4.69 11.91 -10.87
N GLY A 530 -5.32 12.12 -12.03
CA GLY A 530 -4.86 11.68 -13.32
C GLY A 530 -3.53 12.32 -13.71
N GLY A 531 -2.66 11.49 -14.27
CA GLY A 531 -1.41 11.90 -14.89
C GLY A 531 -1.11 10.96 -16.05
N LEU A 532 -0.04 11.24 -16.80
CA LEU A 532 0.38 10.34 -17.87
C LEU A 532 0.78 8.97 -17.31
N PHE A 533 0.28 7.91 -17.95
CA PHE A 533 0.79 6.56 -17.75
C PHE A 533 2.21 6.42 -18.30
N ASP A 534 2.96 5.47 -17.75
CA ASP A 534 4.34 5.24 -18.14
C ASP A 534 4.50 3.83 -18.74
N LEU A 535 4.87 3.77 -20.03
CA LEU A 535 5.05 2.53 -20.80
C LEU A 535 6.47 1.93 -20.71
N ASN A 536 7.35 2.45 -19.85
CA ASN A 536 8.71 1.92 -19.66
C ASN A 536 8.71 0.44 -19.23
N ARG A 537 7.64 -0.02 -18.58
CA ARG A 537 7.43 -1.41 -18.13
C ARG A 537 6.43 -2.20 -18.98
N TYR A 538 6.04 -1.65 -20.12
CA TYR A 538 5.15 -2.34 -21.04
C TYR A 538 5.83 -3.60 -21.59
N TYR A 539 5.08 -4.68 -21.80
CA TYR A 539 5.59 -5.98 -22.18
C TYR A 539 6.47 -5.86 -23.44
N TYR A 540 7.69 -6.37 -23.34
CA TYR A 540 8.76 -6.05 -24.29
C TYR A 540 8.78 -6.95 -25.52
N ASN A 541 8.24 -8.16 -25.44
CA ASN A 541 8.20 -9.08 -26.55
C ASN A 541 7.18 -8.56 -27.59
N ALA A 542 7.71 -8.25 -28.77
CA ALA A 542 6.97 -7.77 -29.94
C ALA A 542 6.56 -8.90 -30.89
N GLN A 543 6.71 -10.16 -30.46
CA GLN A 543 6.42 -11.35 -31.28
C GLN A 543 4.92 -11.61 -31.41
#